data_AF-A0AAQ3RGG5-F1
#
_entry.id   AF-A0AAQ3RGG5-F1
#
_cell.length_a   1.000
_cell.length_b   1.000
_cell.length_c   1.000
_cell.angle_alpha   90.00
_cell.angle_beta   90.00
_cell.angle_gamma   90.00
#
_symmetry.space_group_name_H-M   'P 1'
#
loop_
_entity.id
_entity.type
_entity.pdbx_description
1 polymer ?
#
loop_
_entity_poly.entity_id
_entity_poly.type
_entity_poly.pdbx_seq_one_letter_code
_entity_poly.pdbx_strand_id
1 'polypeptide(L)'
;SLTFFLKILLVGEGDISFSLSLAQKFKEANNMIATSLESRVLLSNKYRKTSSNIIKLENQNCTVIHKVNAHTMSKHYILSRKRFDRIVYNFPHAGFSHDENSIEMIKKHQYLVMGFLQTAKLMLEKDGEIHVTHKKDPPFSK
;
A
#
# COMPACT_ATOMS: atom_id res chain seq x y z
N SER A 1 -3.70 -7.87 22.12
CA SER A 1 -2.40 -7.65 21.45
C SER A 1 -2.26 -6.16 21.15
N LEU A 2 -1.04 -5.62 21.15
CA LEU A 2 -0.77 -4.18 20.90
C LEU A 2 -1.33 -3.65 19.56
N THR A 3 -1.62 -4.53 18.61
CA THR A 3 -2.09 -4.21 17.26
C THR A 3 -3.50 -3.63 17.16
N PHE A 4 -4.34 -3.77 18.19
CA PHE A 4 -5.70 -3.21 18.18
C PHE A 4 -5.74 -1.68 18.23
N PHE A 5 -4.64 -1.03 18.64
CA PHE A 5 -4.59 0.43 18.80
C PHE A 5 -3.81 1.14 17.68
N LEU A 6 -3.11 0.42 16.80
CA LEU A 6 -2.28 1.03 15.77
C LEU A 6 -3.12 1.50 14.58
N LYS A 7 -2.97 2.75 14.15
CA LYS A 7 -3.50 3.24 12.88
C LYS A 7 -2.56 2.85 11.75
N ILE A 8 -3.04 2.05 10.80
CA ILE A 8 -2.24 1.47 9.74
C ILE A 8 -2.68 2.00 8.38
N LEU A 9 -1.74 2.53 7.60
CA LEU A 9 -1.93 2.86 6.19
C LEU A 9 -1.21 1.83 5.32
N LEU A 10 -1.95 1.15 4.44
CA LEU A 10 -1.43 0.23 3.44
C LEU A 10 -1.42 0.94 2.08
N VAL A 11 -0.25 1.02 1.46
CA VAL A 11 -0.01 1.85 0.27
C VAL A 11 0.19 1.00 -0.97
N GLY A 12 -0.50 1.37 -2.05
CA GLY A 12 -0.25 0.81 -3.38
C GLY A 12 -0.68 -0.65 -3.55
N GLU A 13 -1.72 -1.07 -2.85
CA GLU A 13 -2.25 -2.43 -2.97
C GLU A 13 -2.71 -2.70 -4.40
N GLY A 14 -2.17 -3.78 -5.00
CA GLY A 14 -2.60 -4.27 -6.30
C GLY A 14 -3.93 -5.01 -6.19
N ASP A 15 -3.89 -6.29 -5.84
CA ASP A 15 -5.09 -7.12 -5.76
C ASP A 15 -5.79 -7.11 -4.38
N ILE A 16 -5.32 -6.27 -3.45
CA ILE A 16 -5.84 -6.08 -2.08
C ILE A 16 -5.62 -7.30 -1.16
N SER A 17 -4.90 -8.32 -1.63
CA SER A 17 -4.72 -9.58 -0.89
C SER A 17 -3.90 -9.42 0.40
N PHE A 18 -2.88 -8.57 0.39
CA PHE A 18 -2.02 -8.34 1.57
C PHE A 18 -2.81 -7.67 2.70
N SER A 19 -3.54 -6.60 2.40
CA SER A 19 -4.41 -5.92 3.36
C SER A 19 -5.47 -6.86 3.93
N LEU A 20 -6.08 -7.71 3.08
CA LEU A 20 -7.05 -8.70 3.53
C LEU A 20 -6.42 -9.75 4.46
N SER A 21 -5.23 -10.25 4.13
CA SER A 21 -4.51 -11.20 4.98
C SER A 21 -4.21 -10.61 6.36
N LEU A 22 -3.77 -9.35 6.39
CA LEU A 22 -3.49 -8.63 7.64
C LEU A 22 -4.78 -8.41 8.47
N ALA A 23 -5.87 -7.98 7.84
CA ALA A 23 -7.17 -7.81 8.48
C ALA A 23 -7.70 -9.13 9.08
N GLN A 24 -7.59 -10.24 8.35
CA GLN A 24 -7.96 -11.57 8.84
C GLN A 24 -7.14 -11.99 10.07
N LYS A 25 -5.86 -11.60 10.13
CA LYS A 25 -5.02 -11.89 11.30
C LYS A 25 -5.44 -11.07 12.53
N PHE A 26 -5.87 -9.82 12.34
CA PHE A 26 -6.32 -8.93 13.42
C PHE A 26 -7.78 -9.14 13.83
N LYS A 27 -8.55 -9.90 13.04
CA LYS A 27 -9.99 -10.17 13.20
C LYS A 27 -10.90 -8.95 12.95
N GLU A 28 -10.41 -7.75 13.19
CA GLU A 28 -11.05 -6.48 12.82
C GLU A 28 -10.01 -5.53 12.19
N ALA A 29 -10.46 -4.64 11.30
CA ALA A 29 -9.61 -3.75 10.54
C ALA A 29 -10.12 -2.30 10.49
N ASN A 30 -10.90 -1.88 11.48
CA ASN A 30 -11.40 -0.50 11.64
C ASN A 30 -10.28 0.55 11.78
N ASN A 31 -9.09 0.13 12.21
CA ASN A 31 -7.88 0.93 12.32
C ASN A 31 -6.99 0.91 11.07
N MET A 32 -7.43 0.25 9.99
CA MET A 32 -6.68 0.08 8.75
C MET A 32 -7.30 0.92 7.61
N ILE A 33 -6.44 1.53 6.82
CA ILE A 33 -6.80 2.14 5.53
C ILE A 33 -5.96 1.48 4.45
N ALA A 34 -6.62 0.78 3.52
CA ALA A 34 -5.98 0.21 2.35
C ALA A 34 -6.12 1.15 1.15
N THR A 35 -5.02 1.38 0.44
CA THR A 35 -5.02 2.30 -0.70
C THR A 35 -4.47 1.65 -1.96
N SER A 36 -4.96 2.10 -3.11
CA SER A 36 -4.51 1.64 -4.43
C SER A 36 -4.37 2.82 -5.38
N LEU A 37 -3.45 2.69 -6.34
CA LEU A 37 -3.24 3.70 -7.39
C LEU A 37 -4.32 3.64 -8.46
N GLU A 38 -4.69 2.44 -8.90
CA GLU A 38 -5.71 2.22 -9.92
C GLU A 38 -7.13 2.35 -9.31
N SER A 39 -8.13 2.58 -10.17
CA SER A 39 -9.53 2.60 -9.72
C SER A 39 -10.01 1.19 -9.38
N ARG A 40 -11.07 1.07 -8.56
CA ARG A 40 -11.73 -0.21 -8.28
C ARG A 40 -12.03 -1.02 -9.54
N VAL A 41 -12.61 -0.36 -10.54
CA VAL A 41 -13.01 -0.99 -11.81
C VAL A 41 -11.80 -1.56 -12.54
N LEU A 42 -10.71 -0.79 -12.64
CA LEU A 42 -9.49 -1.26 -13.31
C LEU A 42 -8.86 -2.45 -12.58
N LEU A 43 -8.78 -2.39 -11.26
CA LEU A 43 -8.25 -3.50 -10.45
C LEU A 43 -9.10 -4.77 -10.59
N SER A 44 -10.42 -4.64 -10.53
CA SER A 44 -11.36 -5.74 -10.72
C SER A 44 -11.25 -6.40 -12.10
N ASN A 45 -10.93 -5.61 -13.14
CA ASN A 45 -10.69 -6.14 -14.49
C ASN A 45 -9.31 -6.82 -14.60
N LYS A 46 -8.30 -6.28 -13.90
CA LYS A 46 -6.91 -6.76 -13.96
C LYS A 46 -6.69 -8.05 -13.17
N TYR A 47 -7.32 -8.19 -12.01
CA TYR A 47 -7.13 -9.34 -11.13
C TYR A 47 -8.48 -9.95 -10.71
N ARG A 48 -8.67 -11.23 -11.07
CA ARG A 48 -9.92 -11.99 -10.86
C ARG A 48 -10.44 -11.95 -9.40
N LYS A 49 -9.55 -11.85 -8.42
CA LYS A 49 -9.91 -11.88 -6.98
C LYS A 49 -10.12 -10.50 -6.37
N THR A 50 -9.83 -9.39 -7.05
CA THR A 50 -9.85 -8.07 -6.40
C THR A 50 -11.23 -7.67 -5.91
N SER A 51 -12.29 -7.88 -6.71
CA SER A 51 -13.66 -7.55 -6.26
C SER A 51 -14.03 -8.28 -4.96
N SER A 52 -13.74 -9.58 -4.88
CA SER A 52 -14.06 -10.36 -3.67
C SER A 52 -13.13 -10.04 -2.51
N ASN A 53 -11.86 -9.71 -2.76
CA ASN A 53 -10.93 -9.27 -1.72
C ASN A 53 -11.36 -7.93 -1.11
N ILE A 54 -11.76 -6.96 -1.94
CA ILE A 54 -12.23 -5.65 -1.46
C ILE A 54 -13.49 -5.83 -0.61
N ILE A 55 -14.50 -6.56 -1.09
CA ILE A 55 -15.74 -6.79 -0.35
C ILE A 55 -15.44 -7.43 1.02
N LYS A 56 -14.57 -8.44 1.06
CA LYS A 56 -14.18 -9.10 2.32
C LYS A 56 -13.47 -8.13 3.27
N LEU A 57 -12.60 -7.28 2.73
CA LEU A 57 -11.84 -6.32 3.54
C LEU A 57 -12.75 -5.21 4.09
N GLU A 58 -13.67 -4.69 3.29
CA GLU A 58 -14.69 -3.72 3.72
C GLU A 58 -15.63 -4.33 4.77
N ASN A 59 -16.02 -5.60 4.61
CA ASN A 59 -16.80 -6.34 5.63
C ASN A 59 -16.03 -6.57 6.94
N GLN A 60 -14.71 -6.40 6.96
CA GLN A 60 -13.88 -6.38 8.18
C GLN A 60 -13.68 -4.97 8.73
N ASN A 61 -14.48 -4.00 8.28
CA ASN A 61 -14.48 -2.59 8.66
C ASN A 61 -13.24 -1.79 8.20
N CYS A 62 -12.45 -2.33 7.27
CA CYS A 62 -11.34 -1.58 6.69
C CYS A 62 -11.84 -0.55 5.68
N THR A 63 -11.24 0.65 5.70
CA THR A 63 -11.50 1.67 4.69
C THR A 63 -10.63 1.42 3.45
N VAL A 64 -11.23 1.30 2.27
CA VAL A 64 -10.51 1.15 0.99
C VAL A 64 -10.61 2.43 0.17
N ILE A 65 -9.47 3.03 -0.19
CA ILE A 65 -9.38 4.26 -0.97
C ILE A 65 -8.63 4.00 -2.28
N HIS A 66 -9.21 4.43 -3.39
CA HIS A 66 -8.60 4.28 -4.72
C HIS A 66 -8.01 5.61 -5.21
N LYS A 67 -7.18 5.55 -6.26
CA LYS A 67 -6.53 6.72 -6.87
C LYS A 67 -5.60 7.48 -5.92
N VAL A 68 -4.92 6.76 -5.03
CA VAL A 68 -3.92 7.33 -4.12
C VAL A 68 -2.54 7.16 -4.74
N ASN A 69 -1.88 8.26 -5.08
CA ASN A 69 -0.50 8.26 -5.54
C ASN A 69 0.47 8.37 -4.34
N ALA A 70 1.38 7.40 -4.21
CA ALA A 70 2.37 7.37 -3.13
C ALA A 70 3.24 8.65 -3.06
N HIS A 71 3.49 9.34 -4.18
CA HIS A 71 4.28 10.57 -4.22
C HIS A 71 3.51 11.80 -3.74
N THR A 72 2.19 11.71 -3.58
CA THR A 72 1.34 12.84 -3.20
C THR A 72 0.31 12.50 -2.13
N MET A 73 0.39 11.32 -1.51
CA MET A 73 -0.63 10.81 -0.58
C MET A 73 -0.82 11.71 0.65
N SER A 74 0.21 12.44 1.08
CA SER A 74 0.10 13.45 2.16
C SER A 74 -0.79 14.64 1.79
N LYS A 75 -1.08 14.85 0.50
CA LYS A 75 -1.98 15.89 -0.01
C LYS A 75 -3.36 15.36 -0.39
N HIS A 76 -3.57 14.05 -0.34
CA HIS A 76 -4.85 13.44 -0.71
C HIS A 76 -5.95 13.90 0.26
N TYR A 77 -7.09 14.37 -0.24
CA TYR A 77 -8.11 15.06 0.57
C TYR A 77 -8.64 14.28 1.78
N ILE A 78 -8.67 12.94 1.69
CA ILE A 78 -9.06 12.06 2.82
C ILE A 78 -7.90 11.83 3.79
N LEU A 79 -6.66 11.75 3.29
CA LEU A 79 -5.49 11.30 4.06
C LEU A 79 -4.70 12.46 4.67
N SER A 80 -4.77 13.66 4.09
CA SER A 80 -3.95 14.82 4.47
C SER A 80 -4.14 15.29 5.92
N ARG A 81 -5.25 14.91 6.54
CA ARG A 81 -5.58 15.21 7.94
C ARG A 81 -5.37 14.02 8.87
N LYS A 82 -4.75 12.94 8.40
CA LYS A 82 -4.52 11.72 9.17
C LYS A 82 -3.03 11.50 9.39
N ARG A 83 -2.73 10.94 10.56
CA ARG A 83 -1.40 10.44 10.92
C ARG A 83 -1.51 8.98 11.35
N PHE A 84 -0.46 8.21 11.09
CA PHE A 84 -0.46 6.75 11.22
C PHE A 84 0.72 6.25 12.05
N ASP A 85 0.46 5.23 12.87
CA ASP A 85 1.49 4.54 13.64
C ASP A 85 2.34 3.64 12.73
N ARG A 86 1.74 3.08 11.68
CA ARG A 86 2.42 2.25 10.69
C ARG A 86 1.99 2.63 9.28
N ILE A 87 2.96 2.84 8.39
CA ILE A 87 2.72 3.01 6.95
C ILE A 87 3.48 1.91 6.22
N VAL A 88 2.75 1.06 5.51
CA VAL A 88 3.28 -0.15 4.87
C VAL A 88 3.18 -0.01 3.35
N TYR A 89 4.29 -0.20 2.65
CA TYR A 89 4.32 -0.35 1.19
C TYR A 89 4.91 -1.73 0.86
N ASN A 90 4.01 -2.70 0.66
CA ASN A 90 4.38 -4.08 0.42
C ASN A 90 4.64 -4.32 -1.08
N PHE A 91 5.90 -4.51 -1.46
CA PHE A 91 6.36 -4.71 -2.84
C PHE A 91 6.05 -3.54 -3.80
N PRO A 92 6.61 -2.33 -3.55
CA PRO A 92 6.46 -1.21 -4.48
C PRO A 92 7.00 -1.57 -5.86
N HIS A 93 6.22 -1.28 -6.90
CA HIS A 93 6.59 -1.55 -8.29
C HIS A 93 6.18 -0.38 -9.20
N ALA A 94 7.06 0.04 -10.12
CA ALA A 94 6.85 1.21 -10.97
C ALA A 94 6.12 0.87 -12.30
N GLY A 95 5.54 -0.33 -12.38
CA GLY A 95 4.96 -0.89 -13.59
C GLY A 95 6.00 -1.58 -14.49
N PHE A 96 5.55 -2.25 -15.54
CA PHE A 96 6.43 -2.95 -16.49
C PHE A 96 6.56 -2.12 -17.76
N SER A 97 7.72 -1.52 -17.99
CA SER A 97 8.00 -0.77 -19.23
C SER A 97 9.21 -1.30 -20.00
N HIS A 98 10.17 -1.92 -19.30
CA HIS A 98 11.36 -2.54 -19.86
C HIS A 98 11.74 -3.77 -19.02
N ASP A 99 12.83 -4.45 -19.37
CA ASP A 99 13.46 -5.48 -18.53
C ASP A 99 13.68 -4.91 -17.11
N GLU A 100 13.25 -5.66 -16.09
CA GLU A 100 13.37 -5.26 -14.68
C GLU A 100 14.83 -5.03 -14.24
N ASN A 101 15.78 -5.68 -14.91
CA ASN A 101 17.22 -5.51 -14.68
C ASN A 101 17.82 -4.30 -15.37
N SER A 102 17.05 -3.61 -16.23
CA SER A 102 17.53 -2.42 -16.90
C SER A 102 17.79 -1.30 -15.88
N ILE A 103 18.86 -0.53 -16.12
CA ILE A 103 19.22 0.63 -15.29
C ILE A 103 18.04 1.62 -15.21
N GLU A 104 17.26 1.74 -16.28
CA GLU A 104 16.07 2.60 -16.31
C GLU A 104 14.98 2.12 -15.35
N MET A 105 14.65 0.83 -15.36
CA MET A 105 13.68 0.26 -14.41
C MET A 105 14.16 0.35 -12.96
N ILE A 106 15.45 0.11 -12.71
CA ILE A 106 16.05 0.29 -11.38
C ILE A 106 15.87 1.73 -10.89
N LYS A 107 16.17 2.72 -11.74
CA LYS A 107 15.97 4.15 -11.41
C LYS A 107 14.50 4.49 -11.17
N LYS A 108 13.58 3.95 -11.97
CA LYS A 108 12.13 4.12 -11.78
C LYS A 108 11.67 3.56 -10.42
N HIS A 109 12.15 2.37 -10.02
CA HIS A 109 11.87 1.78 -8.71
C HIS A 109 12.44 2.60 -7.55
N GLN A 110 13.68 3.08 -7.68
CA GLN A 110 14.30 3.96 -6.69
C GLN A 110 13.54 5.27 -6.53
N TYR A 111 13.13 5.89 -7.65
CA TYR A 111 12.33 7.12 -7.64
C TYR A 111 10.97 6.90 -6.96
N LEU A 112 10.33 5.75 -7.21
CA LEU A 112 9.08 5.37 -6.57
C LEU A 112 9.22 5.28 -5.05
N VAL A 113 10.22 4.56 -4.57
CA VAL A 113 10.47 4.39 -3.13
C VAL A 113 10.85 5.72 -2.48
N MET A 114 11.69 6.53 -3.14
CA MET A 114 12.07 7.86 -2.65
C MET A 114 10.84 8.76 -2.49
N GLY A 115 9.98 8.86 -3.50
CA GLY A 115 8.78 9.69 -3.45
C GLY A 115 7.79 9.22 -2.37
N PHE A 116 7.63 7.91 -2.21
CA PHE A 116 6.87 7.32 -1.10
C PHE A 116 7.46 7.71 0.27
N LEU A 117 8.76 7.55 0.49
CA LEU A 117 9.38 7.87 1.80
C LEU A 117 9.23 9.35 2.15
N GLN A 118 9.34 10.23 1.16
CA GLN A 118 9.15 11.68 1.33
C GLN A 118 7.75 12.03 1.83
N THR A 119 6.70 11.42 1.28
CA THR A 119 5.32 11.71 1.71
C THR A 119 4.93 10.94 2.97
N ALA A 120 5.35 9.69 3.11
CA ALA A 120 5.04 8.84 4.26
C ALA A 120 5.54 9.47 5.57
N LYS A 121 6.77 10.01 5.56
CA LYS A 121 7.35 10.70 6.73
C LYS A 121 6.46 11.83 7.26
N LEU A 122 5.76 12.55 6.38
CA LEU A 122 4.89 13.66 6.77
C LEU A 122 3.62 13.19 7.50
N MET A 123 3.29 11.91 7.35
CA MET A 123 2.04 11.30 7.82
C MET A 123 2.25 10.36 9.03
N LEU A 124 3.45 10.27 9.60
CA LEU A 124 3.72 9.42 10.76
C LEU A 124 3.24 10.04 12.06
N GLU A 125 2.65 9.25 12.95
CA GLU A 125 2.54 9.64 14.36
C GLU A 125 3.92 9.76 15.03
N LYS A 126 3.94 10.30 16.25
CA LYS A 126 5.12 10.21 17.11
C LYS A 126 5.47 8.72 17.28
N ASP A 127 6.74 8.37 17.09
CA ASP A 127 7.25 6.99 17.15
C ASP A 127 6.64 6.04 16.10
N GLY A 128 6.05 6.60 15.04
CA GLY A 128 5.52 5.82 13.91
C GLY A 128 6.63 5.22 13.03
N GLU A 129 6.31 4.12 12.36
CA GLU A 129 7.25 3.38 11.52
C GLU A 129 6.79 3.30 10.07
N ILE A 130 7.75 3.29 9.15
CA ILE A 130 7.54 2.99 7.73
C ILE A 130 8.11 1.61 7.44
N HIS A 131 7.30 0.76 6.83
CA HIS A 131 7.65 -0.61 6.48
C HIS A 131 7.63 -0.75 4.95
N VAL A 132 8.79 -1.05 4.37
CA VAL A 132 8.92 -1.33 2.93
C VAL A 132 9.51 -2.71 2.76
N THR A 133 8.85 -3.55 1.97
CA THR A 133 9.34 -4.87 1.60
C THR A 133 9.54 -4.92 0.10
N HIS A 134 10.64 -5.53 -0.35
CA HIS A 134 10.88 -5.80 -1.77
C HIS A 134 10.67 -7.29 -2.05
N LYS A 135 10.14 -7.59 -3.24
CA LYS A 135 9.97 -8.96 -3.71
C LYS A 135 11.37 -9.58 -3.83
N LYS A 136 11.54 -10.83 -3.39
CA LYS A 136 12.83 -11.56 -3.42
C LYS A 136 12.91 -12.60 -4.55
N ASP A 137 11.82 -12.84 -5.27
CA ASP A 137 11.82 -13.76 -6.40
C ASP A 137 12.72 -13.21 -7.52
N PRO A 138 13.32 -14.06 -8.38
CA PRO A 138 14.10 -13.61 -9.52
C PRO A 138 13.37 -12.53 -10.34
N PRO A 139 14.06 -11.46 -10.77
CA PRO A 139 15.52 -11.28 -10.74
C PRO A 139 16.07 -10.64 -9.44
N PHE A 140 15.27 -10.51 -8.39
CA PHE A 140 15.61 -9.76 -7.18
C PHE A 140 16.42 -10.53 -6.13
N SER A 141 16.77 -11.80 -6.42
CA SER A 141 17.73 -12.59 -5.65
C SER A 141 19.14 -12.39 -6.21
N LYS A 142 19.98 -11.63 -5.51
CA LYS A 142 21.43 -11.75 -5.64
C LYS A 142 21.97 -12.55 -4.46
#